data_AF-A0A1E3RYI2-F1
#
_entry.id   AF-A0A1E3RYI2-F1
#
_cell.length_a   1.000
_cell.length_b   1.000
_cell.length_c   1.000
_cell.angle_alpha   90.00
_cell.angle_beta   90.00
_cell.angle_gamma   90.00
#
_symmetry.space_group_name_H-M   'P 1'
#
loop_
_entity.id
_entity.type
_entity.pdbx_description
1 polymer ?
#
loop_
_entity_poly.entity_id
_entity_poly.type
_entity_poly.pdbx_seq_one_letter_code
_entity_poly.pdbx_strand_id
1 'polypeptide(L)'
;MANASTAGERGAAYRKGRTAALRFARICVLDQMASAAMDFTNVSGNGDGRSERDRNRTLAALGTISQRLSEALRAHPEDDVAAGYRDGIRAALELTEEQERAVRRDVRCATLTG
;
A
#
# COMPACT_ATOMS: atom_id res chain seq x y z
N MET A 1 9.45 -35.35 -20.60
CA MET A 1 9.13 -34.06 -21.25
C MET A 1 8.08 -33.35 -20.41
N ALA A 2 8.48 -32.37 -19.59
CA ALA A 2 7.53 -31.51 -18.90
C ALA A 2 6.89 -30.58 -19.94
N ASN A 3 5.57 -30.57 -19.98
CA ASN A 3 4.76 -30.08 -21.09
C ASN A 3 4.73 -28.53 -21.14
N ALA A 4 4.98 -27.90 -22.29
CA ALA A 4 4.94 -26.44 -22.43
C ALA A 4 3.58 -25.83 -21.99
N SER A 5 2.50 -26.62 -22.07
CA SER A 5 1.18 -26.26 -21.58
C SER A 5 1.16 -25.98 -20.07
N THR A 6 1.90 -26.75 -19.25
CA THR A 6 1.95 -26.52 -17.80
C THR A 6 2.73 -25.26 -17.47
N ALA A 7 3.80 -24.95 -18.19
CA ALA A 7 4.52 -23.68 -18.01
C ALA A 7 3.66 -22.46 -18.38
N GLY A 8 2.87 -22.57 -19.46
CA GLY A 8 1.92 -21.52 -19.87
C GLY A 8 0.80 -21.29 -18.84
N GLU A 9 0.23 -22.37 -18.31
CA GLU A 9 -0.81 -22.34 -17.27
C GLU A 9 -0.29 -21.74 -15.96
N ARG A 10 0.92 -22.12 -15.52
CA ARG A 10 1.59 -21.53 -14.35
C ARG A 10 1.82 -20.03 -14.52
N GLY A 11 2.23 -19.60 -15.72
CA GLY A 11 2.37 -18.17 -16.04
C GLY A 11 1.04 -17.41 -16.00
N ALA A 12 -0.05 -18.01 -16.47
CA ALA A 12 -1.38 -17.40 -16.42
C ALA A 12 -1.90 -17.31 -14.97
N ALA A 13 -1.71 -18.38 -14.19
CA ALA A 13 -2.04 -18.44 -12.76
C ALA A 13 -1.29 -17.35 -11.96
N TYR A 14 0.01 -17.21 -12.19
CA TYR A 14 0.83 -16.17 -11.57
C TYR A 14 0.30 -14.76 -11.90
N ARG A 15 0.05 -14.45 -13.18
CA ARG A 15 -0.48 -13.12 -13.59
C ARG A 15 -1.84 -12.83 -12.98
N LYS A 16 -2.70 -13.85 -12.84
CA LYS A 16 -4.01 -13.72 -12.18
C LYS A 16 -3.83 -13.35 -10.71
N GLY A 17 -2.94 -14.05 -9.99
CA GLY A 17 -2.59 -13.74 -8.61
C GLY A 17 -2.06 -12.32 -8.44
N ARG A 18 -1.10 -11.93 -9.30
CA ARG A 18 -0.50 -10.58 -9.29
C ARG A 18 -1.54 -9.49 -9.54
N THR A 19 -2.46 -9.72 -10.48
CA THR A 19 -3.56 -8.78 -10.76
C THR A 19 -4.48 -8.63 -9.55
N ALA A 20 -4.78 -9.74 -8.85
CA ALA A 20 -5.60 -9.70 -7.64
C ALA A 20 -4.91 -8.92 -6.50
N ALA A 21 -3.59 -9.11 -6.31
CA ALA A 21 -2.83 -8.36 -5.32
C ALA A 21 -2.84 -6.85 -5.59
N LEU A 22 -2.65 -6.42 -6.85
CA LEU A 22 -2.72 -5.00 -7.21
C LEU A 22 -4.11 -4.41 -6.99
N ARG A 23 -5.18 -5.17 -7.25
CA ARG A 23 -6.55 -4.76 -6.95
C ARG A 23 -6.75 -4.57 -5.44
N PHE A 24 -6.27 -5.52 -4.64
CA PHE A 24 -6.35 -5.41 -3.18
C PHE A 24 -5.59 -4.18 -2.65
N ALA A 25 -4.34 -3.99 -3.09
CA ALA A 25 -3.55 -2.82 -2.70
C ALA A 25 -4.24 -1.50 -3.06
N ARG A 26 -4.84 -1.42 -4.26
CA ARG A 26 -5.62 -0.26 -4.67
C ARG A 26 -6.84 -0.02 -3.77
N ILE A 27 -7.56 -1.07 -3.38
CA ILE A 27 -8.68 -0.97 -2.43
C ILE A 27 -8.19 -0.40 -1.10
N CYS A 28 -7.08 -0.90 -0.55
CA CYS A 28 -6.53 -0.36 0.70
C CYS A 28 -6.26 1.15 0.62
N VAL A 29 -5.69 1.61 -0.48
CA VAL A 29 -5.42 3.05 -0.71
C VAL A 29 -6.73 3.84 -0.83
N LEU A 30 -7.68 3.36 -1.65
CA LEU A 30 -8.96 4.04 -1.85
C LEU A 30 -9.79 4.13 -0.57
N ASP A 31 -9.77 3.09 0.27
CA ASP A 31 -10.42 3.10 1.59
C ASP A 31 -9.84 4.21 2.49
N GLN A 32 -8.52 4.39 2.48
CA GLN A 32 -7.88 5.47 3.25
C GLN A 32 -8.18 6.85 2.67
N MET A 33 -8.22 7.00 1.34
CA MET A 33 -8.61 8.26 0.70
C MET A 33 -10.06 8.63 1.03
N ALA A 34 -10.98 7.66 0.99
CA ALA A 34 -12.37 7.87 1.37
C ALA A 34 -12.50 8.26 2.84
N SER A 35 -11.75 7.59 3.73
CA SER A 35 -11.72 7.92 5.16
C SER A 35 -11.20 9.33 5.41
N ALA A 36 -10.09 9.72 4.76
CA ALA A 36 -9.54 11.07 4.86
C ALA A 36 -10.48 12.14 4.30
N ALA A 37 -11.21 11.85 3.20
CA ALA A 37 -12.18 12.77 2.61
C ALA A 37 -13.33 13.10 3.58
N MET A 38 -13.84 12.11 4.33
CA MET A 38 -14.87 12.32 5.35
C MET A 38 -14.38 13.18 6.51
N ASP A 39 -13.09 13.16 6.81
CA ASP A 39 -12.55 13.99 7.87
C ASP A 39 -12.41 15.47 7.45
N PHE A 40 -12.18 15.75 6.16
CA PHE A 40 -12.04 17.13 5.68
C PHE A 40 -13.35 17.93 5.77
N THR A 41 -14.51 17.28 5.69
CA THR A 41 -15.81 17.95 5.89
C THR A 41 -16.02 18.43 7.33
N ASN A 42 -15.24 17.93 8.29
CA ASN A 42 -15.40 18.21 9.71
C ASN A 42 -14.39 19.23 10.28
N VAL A 43 -13.40 19.68 9.50
CA VAL A 43 -12.32 20.55 9.99
C VAL A 43 -12.44 21.95 9.40
N SER A 44 -13.17 22.81 10.09
CA SER A 44 -13.12 24.26 9.90
C SER A 44 -12.11 24.83 10.90
N GLY A 45 -10.90 25.17 10.45
CA GLY A 45 -9.86 25.71 11.33
C GLY A 45 -8.64 26.22 10.57
N ASN A 46 -8.44 27.53 10.59
CA ASN A 46 -7.36 28.25 9.93
C ASN A 46 -6.15 28.34 10.89
N GLY A 47 -4.98 27.80 10.51
CA GLY A 47 -3.76 27.96 11.31
C GLY A 47 -2.57 27.16 10.76
N ASP A 48 -1.35 27.67 11.02
CA ASP A 48 -0.05 27.18 10.55
C ASP A 48 0.24 25.69 10.83
N GLY A 49 -0.52 25.04 11.72
CA GLY A 49 -0.43 23.60 12.00
C GLY A 49 -1.11 22.68 10.96
N ARG A 50 -1.72 23.22 9.90
CA ARG A 50 -2.41 22.42 8.86
C ARG A 50 -1.46 21.45 8.16
N SER A 51 -0.24 21.90 7.83
CA SER A 51 0.73 21.09 7.10
C SER A 51 1.24 19.90 7.94
N GLU A 52 1.50 20.10 9.23
CA GLU A 52 1.91 19.01 10.13
C GLU A 52 0.78 18.00 10.36
N ARG A 53 -0.46 18.48 10.50
CA ARG A 53 -1.64 17.62 10.68
C ARG A 53 -1.90 16.76 9.43
N ASP A 54 -1.82 17.35 8.24
CA ASP A 54 -1.98 16.63 6.97
C ASP A 54 -0.86 15.58 6.76
N ARG A 55 0.38 15.88 7.17
CA ARG A 55 1.50 14.93 7.16
C ARG A 55 1.28 13.77 8.14
N ASN A 56 0.88 14.05 9.39
CA ASN A 56 0.59 13.01 10.38
C ASN A 56 -0.57 12.10 9.94
N ARG A 57 -1.61 12.67 9.33
CA ARG A 57 -2.70 11.90 8.71
C ARG A 57 -2.18 11.01 7.57
N THR A 58 -1.29 11.53 6.74
CA THR A 58 -0.67 10.76 5.65
C THR A 58 0.14 9.58 6.20
N LEU A 59 0.95 9.80 7.24
CA LEU A 59 1.72 8.73 7.90
C LEU A 59 0.81 7.67 8.54
N ALA A 60 -0.28 8.07 9.19
CA ALA A 60 -1.26 7.15 9.77
C ALA A 60 -1.95 6.28 8.70
N ALA A 61 -2.32 6.88 7.57
CA ALA A 61 -2.90 6.17 6.44
C ALA A 61 -1.91 5.16 5.83
N LEU A 62 -0.66 5.57 5.61
CA LEU A 62 0.41 4.69 5.12
C LEU A 62 0.65 3.52 6.08
N GLY A 63 0.71 3.77 7.39
CA GLY A 63 0.84 2.72 8.41
C GLY A 63 -0.30 1.70 8.34
N THR A 64 -1.53 2.16 8.17
CA THR A 64 -2.71 1.29 8.05
C THR A 64 -2.69 0.46 6.76
N ILE A 65 -2.26 1.05 5.64
CA ILE A 65 -2.08 0.33 4.37
C ILE A 65 -1.01 -0.74 4.52
N SER A 66 0.16 -0.41 5.06
CA SER A 66 1.26 -1.34 5.31
C SER A 66 0.85 -2.51 6.20
N GLN A 67 0.06 -2.25 7.24
CA GLN A 67 -0.48 -3.29 8.10
C GLN A 67 -1.38 -4.26 7.33
N ARG A 68 -2.36 -3.75 6.57
CA ARG A 68 -3.29 -4.59 5.79
C ARG A 68 -2.56 -5.43 4.74
N LEU A 69 -1.54 -4.87 4.08
CA LEU A 69 -0.70 -5.60 3.14
C LEU A 69 0.11 -6.70 3.84
N SER A 70 0.68 -6.41 5.02
CA SER A 70 1.43 -7.38 5.81
C SER A 70 0.56 -8.54 6.30
N GLU A 71 -0.67 -8.26 6.71
CA GLU A 71 -1.65 -9.28 7.10
C GLU A 71 -2.03 -10.17 5.91
N ALA A 72 -2.22 -9.58 4.72
CA ALA A 72 -2.49 -10.36 3.51
C ALA A 72 -1.35 -11.34 3.18
N LEU A 73 -0.08 -10.98 3.39
CA LEU A 73 1.05 -11.91 3.17
C LEU A 73 1.01 -13.15 4.08
N ARG A 74 0.45 -13.03 5.29
CA ARG A 74 0.40 -14.13 6.26
C ARG A 74 -0.70 -15.14 5.95
N ALA A 75 -1.67 -14.80 5.11
CA ALA A 75 -2.91 -15.56 4.94
C ALA A 75 -2.90 -16.59 3.80
N HIS A 76 -1.88 -16.62 2.92
CA HIS A 76 -1.96 -17.38 1.66
C HIS A 76 -1.00 -18.59 1.55
N PRO A 77 -1.48 -19.77 1.13
CA PRO A 77 -0.70 -21.01 0.99
C PRO A 77 0.20 -21.06 -0.26
N GLU A 78 1.07 -22.07 -0.34
CA GLU A 78 2.11 -22.27 -1.37
C GLU A 78 1.56 -22.84 -2.70
N ASP A 79 1.01 -22.00 -3.59
CA ASP A 79 0.75 -22.33 -5.01
C ASP A 79 1.18 -21.17 -5.96
N ASP A 80 1.17 -21.38 -7.29
CA ASP A 80 1.61 -20.36 -8.26
C ASP A 80 0.69 -19.12 -8.32
N VAL A 81 -0.63 -19.30 -8.12
CA VAL A 81 -1.58 -18.18 -8.03
C VAL A 81 -1.25 -17.34 -6.79
N ALA A 82 -1.00 -18.01 -5.68
CA ALA A 82 -0.59 -17.40 -4.43
C ALA A 82 0.81 -16.81 -4.52
N ALA A 83 1.75 -17.37 -5.29
CA ALA A 83 3.06 -16.78 -5.54
C ALA A 83 2.93 -15.42 -6.24
N GLY A 84 2.14 -15.35 -7.31
CA GLY A 84 1.85 -14.08 -8.00
C GLY A 84 1.16 -13.06 -7.09
N TYR A 85 0.25 -13.51 -6.23
CA TYR A 85 -0.38 -12.65 -5.23
C TYR A 85 0.63 -12.14 -4.20
N ARG A 86 1.42 -13.04 -3.58
CA ARG A 86 2.45 -12.70 -2.57
C ARG A 86 3.47 -11.71 -3.11
N ASP A 87 3.96 -11.91 -4.33
CA ASP A 87 4.89 -10.99 -4.98
C ASP A 87 4.25 -9.62 -5.23
N GLY A 88 3.00 -9.58 -5.68
CA GLY A 88 2.26 -8.35 -5.87
C GLY A 88 2.06 -7.56 -4.57
N ILE A 89 1.73 -8.26 -3.47
CA ILE A 89 1.59 -7.62 -2.15
C ILE A 89 2.94 -7.14 -1.62
N ARG A 90 4.01 -7.91 -1.78
CA ARG A 90 5.37 -7.51 -1.36
C ARG A 90 5.82 -6.23 -2.08
N ALA A 91 5.62 -6.16 -3.40
CA ALA A 91 5.92 -4.96 -4.18
C ALA A 91 5.10 -3.75 -3.72
N ALA A 92 3.81 -3.93 -3.43
CA ALA A 92 2.97 -2.85 -2.91
C ALA A 92 3.41 -2.37 -1.52
N LEU A 93 3.86 -3.29 -0.65
CA LEU A 93 4.37 -2.97 0.67
C LEU A 93 5.67 -2.17 0.58
N GLU A 94 6.63 -2.61 -0.24
CA GLU A 94 7.89 -1.89 -0.48
C GLU A 94 7.65 -0.45 -0.96
N LEU A 95 6.71 -0.25 -1.89
CA LEU A 95 6.33 1.08 -2.37
C LEU A 95 5.67 1.93 -1.27
N THR A 96 4.83 1.32 -0.43
CA THR A 96 4.15 2.03 0.66
C THR A 96 5.17 2.49 1.72
N GLU A 97 6.11 1.62 2.07
CA GLU A 97 7.21 1.94 2.99
C GLU A 97 8.17 3.00 2.41
N GLU A 98 8.43 2.96 1.10
CA GLU A 98 9.20 4.00 0.43
C GLU A 98 8.52 5.36 0.49
N GLN A 99 7.21 5.39 0.23
CA GLN A 99 6.43 6.61 0.37
C GLN A 99 6.43 7.12 1.81
N GLU A 100 6.32 6.24 2.80
CA GLU A 100 6.40 6.61 4.21
C GLU A 100 7.76 7.20 4.57
N ARG A 101 8.85 6.59 4.09
CA ARG A 101 10.21 7.13 4.24
C ARG A 101 10.36 8.50 3.60
N ALA A 102 9.78 8.73 2.43
CA ALA A 102 9.80 10.03 1.76
C ALA A 102 9.10 11.11 2.61
N VAL A 103 7.87 10.84 3.08
CA VAL A 103 7.11 11.77 3.93
C VAL A 103 7.87 12.08 5.23
N ARG A 104 8.51 11.09 5.86
CA ARG A 104 9.33 11.30 7.07
C ARG A 104 10.60 12.10 6.81
N ARG A 105 11.21 12.01 5.63
CA ARG A 105 12.39 12.82 5.27
C ARG A 105 12.02 14.29 5.09
N ASP A 106 10.90 14.55 4.45
CA ASP A 106 10.38 15.91 4.28
C ASP A 106 10.14 16.59 5.65
N VAL A 107 9.71 15.83 6.66
CA VAL A 107 9.60 16.31 8.05
C VAL A 107 10.96 16.73 8.60
N ARG A 108 12.00 15.89 8.50
CA ARG A 108 13.33 16.23 9.03
C ARG A 108 13.94 17.47 8.38
N CYS A 109 13.76 17.65 7.07
CA CYS A 109 14.24 18.85 6.37
C CYS A 109 13.49 20.12 6.80
N ALA A 110 12.17 20.04 7.00
CA ALA A 110 11.36 21.16 7.48
C ALA A 110 11.73 21.56 8.92
N THR A 111 12.02 20.60 9.81
CA THR A 111 12.42 20.89 11.20
C THR A 111 13.82 21.49 11.33
N LEU A 112 14.71 21.28 10.35
CA LEU A 112 16.10 21.81 10.38
C LEU A 112 16.21 23.24 9.81
N THR A 113 15.15 23.79 9.24
CA THR A 113 15.16 25.10 8.54
C THR A 113 14.26 26.16 9.16
N GLY A 114 13.53 25.83 10.24
CA GLY A 114 12.74 26.77 11.05
C GLY A 114 13.32 26.93 12.44
#